data_AF-A0A2A7B945-F1
#
_entry.id   AF-A0A2A7B945-F1
#
_cell.length_a   1.000
_cell.length_b   1.000
_cell.length_c   1.000
_cell.angle_alpha   90.00
_cell.angle_beta   90.00
_cell.angle_gamma   90.00
#
_symmetry.space_group_name_H-M   'P 1'
#
loop_
_entity.id
_entity.type
_entity.pdbx_description
1 polymer ?
#
loop_
_entity_poly.entity_id
_entity_poly.type
_entity_poly.pdbx_seq_one_letter_code
_entity_poly.pdbx_strand_id
1 'polypeptide(L)'
;MNMKGRTSVKKIFAKYKWLLIALLMISIIAVPMVVNTLFKFSSNFSAEWSAGDALSYVSGLQALLGTIILGIITVEQGQDAQEVNRRLSEENNRLQKIMAQKLLPAVKLTNPSCKPTVLHRGALSYVPQSKQFRIIRSYYGDSVQHETSEIRVNIDSLVEEIKYIKTIEFSLQNISESIIRHIQVDSVDIVGFQGKTELVECRNFGQGGIGTLLATGDSVDVSLKLYSNNAIYKELWDDDLAGVAVVMHLTNTTISGTTFSEYIEFGMQNNGHYHINYGEPLKQTGQVKLD
;
A
#
# COMPACT_ATOMS: atom_id res chain seq x y z
N MET A 1 -6.33 28.07 -27.38
CA MET A 1 -7.14 27.71 -28.56
C MET A 1 -8.44 27.06 -28.07
N ASN A 2 -9.59 27.60 -28.49
CA ASN A 2 -10.90 27.46 -27.83
C ASN A 2 -11.46 26.01 -27.86
N MET A 3 -11.75 25.40 -26.70
CA MET A 3 -12.24 24.01 -26.55
C MET A 3 -13.52 23.71 -27.38
N LYS A 4 -14.31 24.74 -27.69
CA LYS A 4 -15.58 24.64 -28.44
C LYS A 4 -15.39 24.40 -29.95
N GLY A 5 -14.27 24.86 -30.53
CA GLY A 5 -13.94 24.60 -31.94
C GLY A 5 -13.43 23.16 -32.17
N ARG A 6 -12.70 22.62 -31.18
CA ARG A 6 -12.05 21.30 -31.24
C ARG A 6 -13.04 20.13 -31.28
N THR A 7 -14.15 20.23 -30.56
CA THR A 7 -15.23 19.22 -30.57
C THR A 7 -16.06 19.25 -31.86
N SER A 8 -16.17 20.41 -32.49
CA SER A 8 -16.91 20.58 -33.75
C SER A 8 -16.15 19.97 -34.93
N VAL A 9 -14.83 20.18 -35.02
CA VAL A 9 -13.98 19.58 -36.06
C VAL A 9 -13.95 18.05 -35.96
N LYS A 10 -13.77 17.49 -34.75
CA LYS A 10 -13.80 16.03 -34.54
C LYS A 10 -15.14 15.42 -34.94
N LYS A 11 -16.27 16.05 -34.62
CA LYS A 11 -17.61 15.57 -35.01
C LYS A 11 -17.84 15.61 -36.53
N ILE A 12 -17.43 16.67 -37.19
CA ILE A 12 -17.53 16.80 -38.65
C ILE A 12 -16.62 15.76 -39.32
N PHE A 13 -15.37 15.63 -38.86
CA PHE A 13 -14.44 14.67 -39.42
C PHE A 13 -14.90 13.22 -39.20
N ALA A 14 -15.33 12.84 -37.99
CA ALA A 14 -15.85 11.50 -37.72
C ALA A 14 -17.08 11.16 -38.57
N LYS A 15 -17.94 12.14 -38.86
CA LYS A 15 -19.16 11.97 -39.67
C LYS A 15 -18.87 11.88 -41.17
N TYR A 16 -17.88 12.64 -41.66
CA TYR A 16 -17.61 12.76 -43.10
C TYR A 16 -16.28 12.12 -43.55
N LYS A 17 -15.50 11.48 -42.67
CA LYS A 17 -14.19 10.88 -43.01
C LYS A 17 -14.27 9.93 -44.20
N TRP A 18 -15.28 9.06 -44.24
CA TRP A 18 -15.48 8.13 -45.35
C TRP A 18 -15.88 8.84 -46.65
N LEU A 19 -16.67 9.90 -46.55
CA LEU A 19 -17.06 10.73 -47.69
C LEU A 19 -15.86 11.52 -48.25
N LEU A 20 -15.01 12.04 -47.37
CA LEU A 20 -13.81 12.78 -47.73
C LEU A 20 -12.79 11.87 -48.43
N ILE A 21 -12.57 10.67 -47.89
CA ILE A 21 -11.72 9.64 -48.50
C ILE A 21 -12.29 9.22 -49.87
N ALA A 22 -13.60 8.98 -49.96
CA ALA A 22 -14.25 8.63 -51.22
C ALA A 22 -14.12 9.75 -52.26
N LEU A 23 -14.34 11.01 -51.88
CA LEU A 23 -14.18 12.17 -52.77
C LEU A 23 -12.74 12.30 -53.28
N LEU A 24 -11.75 12.09 -52.40
CA LEU A 24 -10.33 12.15 -52.78
C LEU A 24 -9.96 11.02 -53.75
N MET A 25 -10.47 9.81 -53.52
CA MET A 25 -10.29 8.67 -54.44
C MET A 25 -10.97 8.89 -55.80
N ILE A 26 -12.19 9.48 -55.79
CA ILE A 26 -12.90 9.85 -57.02
C ILE A 26 -12.11 10.93 -57.78
N SER A 27 -11.54 11.92 -57.08
CA SER A 27 -10.71 12.97 -57.69
C SER A 27 -9.47 12.41 -58.39
N ILE A 28 -8.80 11.40 -57.81
CA ILE A 28 -7.62 10.75 -58.41
C ILE A 28 -7.94 10.13 -59.78
N ILE A 29 -9.16 9.64 -59.99
CA ILE A 29 -9.58 9.00 -61.24
C ILE A 29 -10.23 10.01 -62.19
N ALA A 30 -11.06 10.90 -61.66
CA ALA A 30 -11.84 11.87 -62.43
C ALA A 30 -10.96 12.95 -63.07
N VAL A 31 -9.95 13.47 -62.35
CA VAL A 31 -9.08 14.54 -62.86
C VAL A 31 -8.29 14.09 -64.11
N PRO A 32 -7.60 12.94 -64.12
CA PRO A 32 -6.93 12.44 -65.33
C PRO A 32 -7.89 12.18 -66.49
N MET A 33 -9.10 11.65 -66.22
CA MET A 33 -10.11 11.43 -67.26
C MET A 33 -10.60 12.74 -67.88
N VAL A 34 -10.86 13.76 -67.06
CA VAL A 34 -11.30 15.09 -67.50
C VAL A 34 -10.20 15.75 -68.33
N VAL A 35 -8.95 15.74 -67.84
CA VAL A 35 -7.79 16.27 -68.59
C VAL A 35 -7.64 15.56 -69.94
N ASN A 36 -7.68 14.22 -69.97
CA ASN A 36 -7.59 13.44 -71.20
C ASN A 36 -8.74 13.72 -72.19
N THR A 37 -9.93 14.03 -71.69
CA THR A 37 -11.10 14.36 -72.53
C THR A 37 -11.02 15.78 -73.09
N LEU A 38 -10.59 16.74 -72.28
CA LEU A 38 -10.33 18.13 -72.70
C LEU A 38 -9.22 18.20 -73.75
N PHE A 39 -8.17 17.38 -73.64
CA PHE A 39 -7.10 17.30 -74.63
C PHE A 39 -7.55 16.75 -76.00
N LYS A 40 -8.64 15.97 -76.03
CA LYS A 40 -9.19 15.42 -77.28
C LYS A 40 -10.19 16.35 -77.97
N PHE A 41 -10.65 17.42 -77.31
CA PHE A 41 -11.59 18.38 -77.88
C PHE A 41 -10.83 19.50 -78.61
N SER A 42 -10.97 19.58 -79.94
CA SER A 42 -10.38 20.67 -80.73
C SER A 42 -11.14 21.98 -80.48
N SER A 43 -10.56 22.87 -79.69
CA SER A 43 -11.07 24.22 -79.43
C SER A 43 -10.41 25.24 -80.39
N ASN A 44 -11.17 26.23 -80.84
CA ASN A 44 -10.66 27.37 -81.63
C ASN A 44 -9.96 28.44 -80.77
N PHE A 45 -9.87 28.25 -79.45
CA PHE A 45 -9.17 29.15 -78.53
C PHE A 45 -7.77 28.62 -78.25
N SER A 46 -6.75 29.45 -78.45
CA SER A 46 -5.35 29.09 -78.15
C SER A 46 -5.19 28.88 -76.65
N ALA A 47 -4.72 27.71 -76.24
CA ALA A 47 -4.52 27.39 -74.84
C ALA A 47 -3.34 28.20 -74.27
N GLU A 48 -3.59 29.01 -73.25
CA GLU A 48 -2.56 29.83 -72.58
C GLU A 48 -1.62 28.98 -71.68
N TRP A 49 -2.05 27.78 -71.28
CA TRP A 49 -1.32 26.91 -70.37
C TRP A 49 -0.90 25.62 -71.07
N SER A 50 0.35 25.18 -70.85
CA SER A 50 0.79 23.86 -71.30
C SER A 50 0.08 22.74 -70.53
N ALA A 51 -0.06 21.58 -71.17
CA ALA A 51 -0.56 20.35 -70.55
C ALA A 51 0.16 20.03 -69.23
N GLY A 52 1.49 20.22 -69.25
CA GLY A 52 2.35 20.01 -68.09
C GLY A 52 2.04 20.98 -66.96
N ASP A 53 1.91 22.27 -67.27
CA ASP A 53 1.68 23.33 -66.28
C ASP A 53 0.34 23.16 -65.57
N ALA A 54 -0.72 22.85 -66.32
CA ALA A 54 -2.05 22.61 -65.77
C ALA A 54 -2.08 21.35 -64.89
N LEU A 55 -1.47 20.25 -65.33
CA LEU A 55 -1.42 19.01 -64.56
C LEU A 55 -0.59 19.16 -63.29
N SER A 56 0.56 19.85 -63.37
CA SER A 56 1.41 20.16 -62.23
C SER A 56 0.69 21.02 -61.20
N TYR A 57 -0.04 22.06 -61.62
CA TYR A 57 -0.84 22.88 -60.72
C TYR A 57 -1.90 22.07 -59.95
N VAL A 58 -2.66 21.22 -60.64
CA VAL A 58 -3.69 20.37 -60.03
C VAL A 58 -3.07 19.34 -59.08
N SER A 59 -1.94 18.74 -59.46
CA SER A 59 -1.23 17.78 -58.61
C SER A 59 -0.69 18.43 -57.32
N GLY A 60 -0.19 19.66 -57.40
CA GLY A 60 0.29 20.42 -56.25
C GLY A 60 -0.83 20.78 -55.27
N LEU A 61 -1.97 21.23 -55.80
CA LEU A 61 -3.15 21.53 -54.99
C LEU A 61 -3.72 20.27 -54.32
N GLN A 62 -3.72 19.14 -55.02
CA GLN A 62 -4.14 17.85 -54.48
C GLN A 62 -3.19 17.34 -53.37
N ALA A 63 -1.88 17.47 -53.56
CA ALA A 63 -0.89 17.11 -52.55
C ALA A 63 -1.07 17.95 -51.27
N LEU A 64 -1.27 19.26 -51.41
CA LEU A 64 -1.54 20.16 -50.28
C LEU A 64 -2.78 19.73 -49.49
N LEU A 65 -3.88 19.42 -50.18
CA LEU A 65 -5.10 18.93 -49.54
C LEU A 65 -4.88 17.59 -48.81
N GLY A 66 -4.15 16.66 -49.42
CA GLY A 66 -3.78 15.39 -48.78
C GLY A 66 -2.98 15.59 -47.49
N THR A 67 -1.99 16.49 -47.51
CA THR A 67 -1.16 16.79 -46.33
C THR A 67 -1.97 17.45 -45.21
N ILE A 68 -2.89 18.36 -45.53
CA ILE A 68 -3.76 18.99 -44.53
C ILE A 68 -4.64 17.95 -43.83
N ILE A 69 -5.25 17.04 -44.60
CA ILE A 69 -6.10 15.98 -44.06
C ILE A 69 -5.27 15.04 -43.17
N LEU A 70 -4.08 14.63 -43.64
CA LEU A 70 -3.20 13.76 -42.88
C LEU A 70 -2.74 14.41 -41.58
N GLY A 71 -2.37 15.69 -41.61
CA GLY A 71 -1.99 16.45 -40.42
C GLY A 71 -3.10 16.49 -39.36
N ILE A 72 -4.36 16.65 -39.77
CA ILE A 72 -5.51 16.61 -38.86
C ILE A 72 -5.66 15.21 -38.23
N ILE A 73 -5.59 14.14 -39.04
CA ILE A 73 -5.68 12.75 -38.55
C ILE A 73 -4.56 12.45 -37.56
N THR A 74 -3.31 12.83 -37.88
CA THR A 74 -2.14 12.59 -37.03
C THR A 74 -2.28 13.30 -35.69
N VAL A 75 -2.79 14.53 -35.66
CA VAL A 75 -3.03 15.25 -34.40
C VAL A 75 -4.12 14.58 -33.57
N GLU A 76 -5.20 14.10 -34.20
CA GLU A 76 -6.27 13.39 -33.48
C GLU A 76 -5.77 12.05 -32.92
N GLN A 77 -5.12 11.23 -33.73
CA GLN A 77 -4.53 9.96 -33.29
C GLN A 77 -3.47 10.15 -32.21
N GLY A 78 -2.63 11.17 -32.33
CA GLY A 78 -1.62 11.49 -31.33
C GLY A 78 -2.23 11.86 -29.98
N GLN A 79 -3.33 12.62 -29.99
CA GLN A 79 -4.04 12.98 -28.76
C GLN A 79 -4.74 11.79 -28.12
N ASP A 80 -5.40 10.96 -28.92
CA ASP A 80 -6.08 9.77 -28.42
C ASP A 80 -5.06 8.75 -27.87
N ALA A 81 -3.91 8.58 -28.55
CA ALA A 81 -2.80 7.77 -28.06
C ALA A 81 -2.19 8.31 -26.76
N GLN A 82 -2.04 9.62 -26.62
CA GLN A 82 -1.58 10.25 -25.38
C GLN A 82 -2.54 10.00 -24.22
N GLU A 83 -3.85 10.11 -24.46
CA GLU A 83 -4.86 9.86 -23.42
C GLU A 83 -4.88 8.40 -22.98
N VAL A 84 -4.80 7.45 -23.93
CA VAL A 84 -4.71 6.02 -23.62
C VAL A 84 -3.43 5.71 -22.83
N ASN A 85 -2.29 6.25 -23.25
CA ASN A 85 -1.02 6.07 -22.54
C ASN A 85 -1.06 6.65 -21.12
N ARG A 86 -1.68 7.83 -20.94
CA ARG A 86 -1.86 8.44 -19.61
C ARG A 86 -2.67 7.54 -18.69
N ARG A 87 -3.82 7.04 -19.16
CA ARG A 87 -4.67 6.12 -18.37
C ARG A 87 -3.93 4.84 -18.01
N LEU A 88 -3.24 4.24 -18.98
CA LEU A 88 -2.46 3.02 -18.75
C LEU A 88 -1.33 3.26 -17.73
N SER A 89 -0.69 4.43 -17.78
CA SER A 89 0.33 4.80 -16.80
C SER A 89 -0.25 5.00 -15.39
N GLU A 90 -1.42 5.64 -15.28
CA GLU A 90 -2.12 5.81 -14.01
C GLU A 90 -2.55 4.47 -13.40
N GLU A 91 -3.08 3.56 -14.23
CA GLU A 91 -3.45 2.21 -13.81
C GLU A 91 -2.22 1.40 -13.38
N ASN A 92 -1.14 1.42 -14.16
CA ASN A 92 0.12 0.76 -13.80
C ASN A 92 0.68 1.29 -12.48
N ASN A 93 0.68 2.60 -12.26
CA ASN A 93 1.13 3.20 -11.00
C ASN A 93 0.23 2.77 -9.82
N ARG A 94 -1.09 2.77 -10.03
CA ARG A 94 -2.04 2.30 -9.01
C ARG A 94 -1.81 0.83 -8.66
N LEU A 95 -1.62 -0.04 -9.65
CA LEU A 95 -1.32 -1.45 -9.44
C LEU A 95 0.02 -1.64 -8.71
N GLN A 96 1.06 -0.88 -9.09
CA GLN A 96 2.34 -0.90 -8.40
C GLN A 96 2.22 -0.51 -6.92
N LYS A 97 1.41 0.51 -6.59
CA LYS A 97 1.16 0.90 -5.20
C LYS A 97 0.48 -0.21 -4.40
N ILE A 98 -0.53 -0.86 -4.98
CA ILE A 98 -1.23 -1.99 -4.34
C ILE A 98 -0.27 -3.17 -4.13
N MET A 99 0.52 -3.53 -5.14
CA MET A 99 1.52 -4.60 -5.04
C MET A 99 2.57 -4.27 -3.98
N ALA A 100 3.08 -3.04 -3.94
CA ALA A 100 4.05 -2.61 -2.93
C ALA A 100 3.47 -2.71 -1.51
N GLN A 101 2.20 -2.35 -1.32
CA GLN A 101 1.53 -2.46 -0.02
C GLN A 101 1.43 -3.92 0.44
N LYS A 102 1.15 -4.86 -0.47
CA LYS A 102 1.12 -6.30 -0.15
C LYS A 102 2.49 -6.89 0.21
N LEU A 103 3.57 -6.24 -0.22
CA LEU A 103 4.94 -6.65 0.08
C LEU A 103 5.44 -6.14 1.44
N LEU A 104 4.74 -5.17 2.05
CA LEU A 104 5.06 -4.68 3.39
C LEU A 104 4.84 -5.82 4.39
N PRO A 105 5.86 -6.25 5.16
CA PRO A 105 5.73 -7.33 6.13
C PRO A 105 4.87 -6.87 7.31
N ALA A 106 3.55 -6.92 7.19
CA ALA A 106 2.61 -6.61 8.25
C ALA A 106 2.11 -7.89 8.93
N VAL A 107 1.89 -7.83 10.25
CA VAL A 107 1.31 -8.93 11.02
C VAL A 107 -0.04 -8.56 11.64
N LYS A 108 -0.90 -9.55 11.77
CA LYS A 108 -2.21 -9.44 12.39
C LYS A 108 -2.24 -10.22 13.69
N LEU A 109 -2.76 -9.63 14.75
CA LEU A 109 -3.02 -10.33 16.01
C LEU A 109 -4.30 -11.16 15.87
N THR A 110 -4.23 -12.46 16.16
CA THR A 110 -5.35 -13.40 16.12
C THR A 110 -5.48 -14.19 17.42
N ASN A 111 -6.69 -14.66 17.68
CA ASN A 111 -7.03 -15.51 18.84
C ASN A 111 -6.55 -14.99 20.21
N PRO A 112 -6.75 -13.70 20.55
CA PRO A 112 -6.36 -13.20 21.86
C PRO A 112 -7.15 -13.92 22.97
N SER A 113 -6.44 -14.42 23.98
CA SER A 113 -6.98 -15.07 25.16
C SER A 113 -6.31 -14.50 26.42
N CYS A 114 -7.12 -14.01 27.35
CA CYS A 114 -6.62 -13.49 28.62
C CYS A 114 -6.79 -14.56 29.71
N LYS A 115 -5.70 -14.90 30.40
CA LYS A 115 -5.76 -15.85 31.51
C LYS A 115 -6.09 -15.14 32.84
N PRO A 116 -6.60 -15.87 33.84
CA PRO A 116 -6.76 -15.35 35.19
C PRO A 116 -5.42 -14.87 35.77
N THR A 117 -5.46 -13.83 36.61
CA THR A 117 -4.28 -13.34 37.32
C THR A 117 -3.80 -14.40 38.31
N VAL A 118 -2.51 -14.73 38.28
CA VAL A 118 -1.90 -15.71 39.18
C VAL A 118 -0.90 -15.06 40.12
N LEU A 119 -0.77 -15.63 41.32
CA LEU A 119 0.27 -15.22 42.26
C LEU A 119 1.64 -15.74 41.80
N HIS A 120 2.62 -14.85 41.72
CA HIS A 120 4.00 -15.21 41.45
C HIS A 120 4.61 -15.94 42.66
N ARG A 121 5.12 -17.15 42.41
CA ARG A 121 5.83 -17.99 43.41
C ARG A 121 7.25 -18.37 42.96
N GLY A 122 7.74 -17.74 41.89
CA GLY A 122 9.05 -18.04 41.29
C GLY A 122 10.19 -17.19 41.89
N ALA A 123 11.41 -17.49 41.45
CA ALA A 123 12.56 -16.65 41.77
C ALA A 123 12.56 -15.37 40.91
N LEU A 124 12.85 -14.23 41.55
CA LEU A 124 12.94 -12.90 40.91
C LEU A 124 13.98 -12.82 39.79
N SER A 125 14.98 -13.72 39.77
CA SER A 125 16.01 -13.80 38.72
C SER A 125 15.45 -14.06 37.32
N TYR A 126 14.22 -14.57 37.20
CA TYR A 126 13.56 -14.85 35.92
C TYR A 126 12.67 -13.69 35.42
N VAL A 127 12.53 -12.63 36.22
CA VAL A 127 11.72 -11.44 35.89
C VAL A 127 12.65 -10.37 35.31
N PRO A 128 12.24 -9.66 34.23
CA PRO A 128 12.99 -8.52 33.73
C PRO A 128 13.17 -7.42 34.79
N GLN A 129 14.15 -6.53 34.60
CA GLN A 129 14.30 -5.36 35.45
C GLN A 129 13.13 -4.37 35.25
N SER A 130 13.02 -3.37 36.12
CA SER A 130 11.94 -2.39 36.08
C SER A 130 11.78 -1.73 34.70
N LYS A 131 10.52 -1.65 34.23
CA LYS A 131 10.14 -1.04 32.94
C LYS A 131 10.90 -1.62 31.74
N GLN A 132 11.22 -2.90 31.82
CA GLN A 132 11.88 -3.64 30.75
C GLN A 132 11.11 -4.90 30.43
N PHE A 133 11.36 -5.41 29.22
CA PHE A 133 10.92 -6.73 28.83
C PHE A 133 12.05 -7.55 28.20
N ARG A 134 11.82 -8.85 28.18
CA ARG A 134 12.68 -9.82 27.51
C ARG A 134 11.82 -10.84 26.78
N ILE A 135 12.27 -11.23 25.59
CA ILE A 135 11.67 -12.31 24.81
C ILE A 135 12.47 -13.59 25.04
N ILE A 136 11.76 -14.68 25.32
CA ILE A 136 12.34 -16.03 25.37
C ILE A 136 11.49 -17.00 24.57
N ARG A 137 12.09 -18.10 24.13
CA ARG A 137 11.35 -19.22 23.53
C ARG A 137 10.99 -20.20 24.64
N SER A 138 9.74 -20.60 24.73
CA SER A 138 9.29 -21.70 25.59
C SER A 138 8.72 -22.83 24.73
N TYR A 139 8.89 -24.06 25.21
CA TYR A 139 8.37 -25.26 24.58
C TYR A 139 7.37 -25.88 25.56
N TYR A 140 6.12 -26.07 25.12
CA TYR A 140 5.10 -26.70 25.97
C TYR A 140 5.17 -28.23 25.80
N GLY A 141 5.59 -28.93 26.86
CA GLY A 141 5.80 -30.39 26.86
C GLY A 141 7.15 -30.83 26.29
N ASP A 142 7.42 -32.15 26.31
CA ASP A 142 8.68 -32.75 25.81
C ASP A 142 8.83 -32.74 24.28
N SER A 143 8.00 -31.97 23.56
CA SER A 143 8.00 -31.92 22.09
C SER A 143 8.36 -30.53 21.57
N VAL A 144 9.29 -30.49 20.61
CA VAL A 144 9.69 -29.28 19.87
C VAL A 144 8.54 -28.69 19.04
N GLN A 145 7.40 -29.38 18.96
CA GLN A 145 6.28 -29.07 18.06
C GLN A 145 5.41 -27.89 18.53
N HIS A 146 5.51 -27.45 19.79
CA HIS A 146 4.75 -26.33 20.34
C HIS A 146 5.69 -25.27 20.92
N GLU A 147 6.39 -24.57 20.02
CA GLU A 147 7.23 -23.41 20.38
C GLU A 147 6.33 -22.17 20.54
N THR A 148 6.38 -21.55 21.73
CA THR A 148 5.71 -20.29 22.02
C THR A 148 6.76 -19.23 22.34
N SER A 149 6.59 -18.03 21.78
CA SER A 149 7.44 -16.88 22.13
C SER A 149 6.87 -16.19 23.37
N GLU A 150 7.56 -16.27 24.51
CA GLU A 150 7.15 -15.55 25.72
C GLU A 150 7.77 -14.16 25.75
N ILE A 151 6.92 -13.13 25.81
CA ILE A 151 7.31 -11.75 26.07
C ILE A 151 7.05 -11.49 27.55
N ARG A 152 8.12 -11.43 28.36
CA ARG A 152 8.02 -11.16 29.80
C ARG A 152 8.26 -9.69 30.04
N VAL A 153 7.29 -9.00 30.64
CA VAL A 153 7.30 -7.54 30.84
C VAL A 153 7.16 -7.22 32.32
N ASN A 154 8.12 -6.51 32.89
CA ASN A 154 8.02 -5.99 34.25
C ASN A 154 7.50 -4.56 34.21
N ILE A 155 6.27 -4.35 34.70
CA ILE A 155 5.60 -3.05 34.65
C ILE A 155 5.87 -2.20 35.90
N ASP A 156 6.47 -2.78 36.94
CA ASP A 156 6.75 -2.03 38.16
C ASP A 156 7.98 -1.15 38.03
N SER A 157 8.01 -0.11 38.86
CA SER A 157 9.15 0.81 38.99
C SER A 157 10.29 0.26 39.87
N LEU A 158 10.05 -0.82 40.62
CA LEU A 158 11.02 -1.43 41.55
C LEU A 158 10.90 -2.96 41.50
N VAL A 159 12.03 -3.67 41.62
CA VAL A 159 12.14 -5.14 41.48
C VAL A 159 12.18 -5.85 42.84
N GLU A 160 11.92 -5.16 43.95
CA GLU A 160 12.11 -5.72 45.29
C GLU A 160 11.18 -6.91 45.58
N GLU A 161 9.98 -6.92 44.98
CA GLU A 161 9.03 -8.02 45.08
C GLU A 161 8.11 -8.02 43.85
N ILE A 162 7.69 -9.18 43.37
CA ILE A 162 6.69 -9.34 42.31
C ILE A 162 5.63 -10.31 42.82
N LYS A 163 4.35 -9.91 42.78
CA LYS A 163 3.25 -10.69 43.37
C LYS A 163 2.27 -11.25 42.35
N TYR A 164 2.02 -10.55 41.27
CA TYR A 164 0.94 -10.82 40.33
C TYR A 164 1.49 -11.02 38.92
N ILE A 165 0.93 -12.00 38.21
CA ILE A 165 1.22 -12.26 36.81
C ILE A 165 -0.10 -12.29 36.06
N LYS A 166 -0.20 -11.48 35.01
CA LYS A 166 -1.28 -11.54 34.02
C LYS A 166 -0.71 -12.05 32.71
N THR A 167 -1.31 -13.12 32.19
CA THR A 167 -0.87 -13.76 30.95
C THR A 167 -1.90 -13.52 29.86
N ILE A 168 -1.43 -13.08 28.71
CA ILE A 168 -2.21 -12.89 27.49
C ILE A 168 -1.57 -13.75 26.41
N GLU A 169 -2.35 -14.63 25.81
CA GLU A 169 -1.93 -15.50 24.71
C GLU A 169 -2.58 -15.01 23.43
N PHE A 170 -1.83 -14.97 22.34
CA PHE A 170 -2.32 -14.62 21.01
C PHE A 170 -1.37 -15.18 19.96
N SER A 171 -1.78 -15.15 18.70
CA SER A 171 -0.90 -15.49 17.58
C SER A 171 -0.66 -14.25 16.71
N LEU A 172 0.56 -14.09 16.20
CA LEU A 172 0.89 -13.10 15.18
C LEU A 172 0.90 -13.79 13.83
N GLN A 173 -0.06 -13.45 12.97
CA GLN A 173 -0.22 -14.01 11.63
C GLN A 173 0.36 -13.07 10.58
N ASN A 174 1.17 -13.59 9.65
CA ASN A 174 1.64 -12.82 8.50
C ASN A 174 0.50 -12.61 7.50
N ILE A 175 0.13 -11.36 7.25
CA ILE A 175 -0.90 -10.98 6.27
C ILE A 175 -0.32 -10.44 4.95
N SER A 176 1.00 -10.37 4.84
CA SER A 176 1.71 -9.92 3.65
C SER A 176 2.02 -11.07 2.69
N GLU A 177 2.25 -10.75 1.42
CA GLU A 177 2.76 -11.72 0.42
C GLU A 177 4.26 -12.01 0.60
N SER A 178 4.96 -11.20 1.40
CA SER A 178 6.38 -11.40 1.72
C SER A 178 6.57 -12.38 2.88
N ILE A 179 7.58 -13.25 2.78
CA ILE A 179 7.97 -14.11 3.91
C ILE A 179 8.68 -13.25 4.96
N ILE A 180 8.12 -13.22 6.17
CA ILE A 180 8.73 -12.56 7.34
C ILE A 180 9.73 -13.54 7.96
N ARG A 181 10.94 -13.08 8.25
CA ARG A 181 11.98 -13.89 8.93
C ARG A 181 12.22 -13.50 10.38
N HIS A 182 11.79 -12.30 10.76
CA HIS A 182 12.06 -11.74 12.07
C HIS A 182 11.02 -10.66 12.40
N ILE A 183 10.44 -10.75 13.58
CA ILE A 183 9.57 -9.72 14.17
C ILE A 183 10.33 -9.15 15.36
N GLN A 184 10.86 -7.94 15.23
CA GLN A 184 11.46 -7.23 16.34
C GLN A 184 10.34 -6.59 17.17
N VAL A 185 10.34 -6.83 18.49
CA VAL A 185 9.48 -6.08 19.41
C VAL A 185 10.33 -4.95 19.98
N ASP A 186 9.98 -3.72 19.64
CA ASP A 186 10.73 -2.51 19.95
C ASP A 186 10.37 -1.99 21.35
N SER A 187 9.08 -1.82 21.61
CA SER A 187 8.52 -1.48 22.92
C SER A 187 7.21 -2.20 23.18
N VAL A 188 6.89 -2.36 24.47
CA VAL A 188 5.59 -2.83 24.94
C VAL A 188 5.10 -1.83 25.97
N ASP A 189 4.03 -1.13 25.62
CA ASP A 189 3.50 -0.04 26.42
C ASP A 189 2.17 -0.46 27.03
N ILE A 190 2.04 -0.26 28.34
CA ILE A 190 0.84 -0.63 29.08
C ILE A 190 0.03 0.62 29.30
N VAL A 191 -1.15 0.67 28.71
CA VAL A 191 -2.03 1.83 28.76
C VAL A 191 -2.55 1.98 30.18
N GLY A 192 -2.34 3.17 30.76
CA GLY A 192 -2.82 3.52 32.09
C GLY A 192 -4.33 3.73 32.13
N PHE A 193 -4.94 3.46 33.28
CA PHE A 193 -6.32 3.83 33.56
C PHE A 193 -6.36 5.20 34.21
N GLN A 194 -7.10 6.13 33.60
CA GLN A 194 -7.19 7.52 34.04
C GLN A 194 -7.49 7.61 35.54
N GLY A 195 -6.58 8.25 36.30
CA GLY A 195 -6.70 8.44 37.75
C GLY A 195 -6.36 7.22 38.62
N LYS A 196 -6.02 6.06 38.03
CA LYS A 196 -5.60 4.85 38.76
C LYS A 196 -4.16 4.44 38.45
N THR A 197 -3.78 4.39 37.17
CA THR A 197 -2.45 3.97 36.74
C THR A 197 -1.94 4.85 35.60
N GLU A 198 -0.62 5.01 35.53
CA GLU A 198 0.05 5.76 34.47
C GLU A 198 0.41 4.86 33.29
N LEU A 199 0.68 5.47 32.13
CA LEU A 199 1.26 4.77 30.98
C LEU A 199 2.66 4.25 31.36
N VAL A 200 2.90 2.96 31.12
CA VAL A 200 4.20 2.35 31.38
C VAL A 200 4.83 1.92 30.06
N GLU A 201 5.82 2.67 29.58
CA GLU A 201 6.65 2.31 28.43
C GLU A 201 7.71 1.29 28.88
N CYS A 202 7.67 0.07 28.33
CA CYS A 202 8.69 -0.94 28.60
C CYS A 202 9.58 -1.15 27.38
N ARG A 203 10.90 -1.08 27.60
CA ARG A 203 11.90 -1.25 26.53
C ARG A 203 12.52 -2.63 26.53
N ASN A 204 12.93 -3.07 25.35
CA ASN A 204 13.62 -4.34 25.19
C ASN A 204 15.04 -4.26 25.77
N PHE A 205 15.33 -5.07 26.79
CA PHE A 205 16.68 -5.15 27.35
C PHE A 205 17.57 -6.18 26.62
N GLY A 206 16.97 -7.03 25.77
CA GLY A 206 17.69 -8.00 24.95
C GLY A 206 17.80 -7.58 23.49
N GLN A 207 18.91 -7.96 22.83
CA GLN A 207 18.92 -8.05 21.36
C GLN A 207 18.10 -9.27 20.95
N GLY A 208 16.77 -9.14 20.92
CA GLY A 208 15.89 -10.27 20.69
C GLY A 208 14.55 -9.84 20.12
N GLY A 209 14.21 -10.42 18.98
CA GLY A 209 12.86 -10.46 18.42
C GLY A 209 12.42 -11.91 18.26
N ILE A 210 11.24 -12.10 17.71
CA ILE A 210 10.72 -13.42 17.35
C ILE A 210 11.34 -13.80 16.00
N GLY A 211 12.34 -14.70 16.04
CA GLY A 211 13.03 -15.21 14.85
C GLY A 211 12.36 -16.46 14.32
N THR A 212 11.45 -16.31 13.36
CA THR A 212 10.73 -17.41 12.71
C THR A 212 10.40 -17.04 11.26
N LEU A 213 10.26 -18.04 10.40
CA LEU A 213 9.84 -17.87 9.01
C LEU A 213 8.31 -17.99 8.93
N LEU A 214 7.63 -16.89 8.61
CA LEU A 214 6.18 -16.87 8.41
C LEU A 214 5.90 -16.62 6.94
N ALA A 215 5.42 -17.64 6.22
CA ALA A 215 4.80 -17.43 4.92
C ALA A 215 3.43 -16.75 5.08
N THR A 216 2.82 -16.35 3.97
CA THR A 216 1.50 -15.71 3.98
C THR A 216 0.46 -16.62 4.64
N GLY A 217 -0.19 -16.14 5.70
CA GLY A 217 -1.18 -16.88 6.47
C GLY A 217 -0.60 -17.70 7.62
N ASP A 218 0.71 -17.93 7.68
CA ASP A 218 1.35 -18.59 8.83
C ASP A 218 1.30 -17.70 10.07
N SER A 219 1.29 -18.32 11.24
CA SER A 219 1.25 -17.64 12.52
C SER A 219 2.28 -18.18 13.50
N VAL A 220 2.73 -17.32 14.41
CA VAL A 220 3.53 -17.69 15.58
C VAL A 220 2.77 -17.40 16.86
N ASP A 221 2.78 -18.34 17.79
CA ASP A 221 2.15 -18.18 19.09
C ASP A 221 3.02 -17.35 20.02
N VAL A 222 2.38 -16.39 20.70
CA VAL A 222 3.00 -15.43 21.60
C VAL A 222 2.28 -15.45 22.94
N SER A 223 3.06 -15.51 24.01
CA SER A 223 2.58 -15.41 25.39
C SER A 223 3.16 -14.15 26.04
N LEU A 224 2.35 -13.11 26.15
CA LEU A 224 2.68 -11.88 26.86
C LEU A 224 2.39 -12.03 28.35
N LYS A 225 3.43 -11.93 29.18
CA LYS A 225 3.34 -12.04 30.64
C LYS A 225 3.69 -10.70 31.28
N LEU A 226 2.71 -10.10 31.93
CA LEU A 226 2.84 -8.85 32.66
C LEU A 226 3.06 -9.15 34.15
N TYR A 227 4.16 -8.64 34.70
CA TYR A 227 4.56 -8.84 36.10
C TYR A 227 4.37 -7.55 36.89
N SER A 228 3.62 -7.62 38.00
CA SER A 228 3.45 -6.49 38.91
C SER A 228 3.36 -6.91 40.39
N ASN A 229 3.72 -6.01 41.29
CA ASN A 229 3.55 -6.05 42.73
C ASN A 229 2.39 -5.18 43.19
N ASN A 230 1.94 -4.25 42.33
CA ASN A 230 0.91 -3.29 42.68
C ASN A 230 -0.48 -3.93 42.58
N ALA A 231 -1.19 -3.95 43.72
CA ALA A 231 -2.52 -4.51 43.84
C ALA A 231 -3.57 -3.81 42.97
N ILE A 232 -3.35 -2.54 42.59
CA ILE A 232 -4.24 -1.80 41.69
C ILE A 232 -4.26 -2.46 40.31
N TYR A 233 -3.12 -2.91 39.79
CA TYR A 233 -3.09 -3.64 38.52
C TYR A 233 -3.85 -4.96 38.62
N LYS A 234 -3.69 -5.69 39.73
CA LYS A 234 -4.45 -6.93 39.98
C LYS A 234 -5.97 -6.68 39.98
N GLU A 235 -6.43 -5.61 40.64
CA GLU A 235 -7.85 -5.23 40.64
C GLU A 235 -8.35 -4.94 39.22
N LEU A 236 -7.62 -4.11 38.46
CA LEU A 236 -7.98 -3.77 37.08
C LEU A 236 -7.98 -4.99 36.15
N TRP A 237 -6.97 -5.86 36.28
CA TRP A 237 -6.81 -7.06 35.48
C TRP A 237 -7.86 -8.13 35.75
N ASP A 238 -8.51 -8.10 36.92
CA ASP A 238 -9.58 -9.02 37.30
C ASP A 238 -10.98 -8.36 37.17
N ASP A 239 -11.06 -7.06 36.89
CA ASP A 239 -12.31 -6.34 36.65
C ASP A 239 -12.90 -6.71 35.27
N ASP A 240 -14.22 -6.92 35.23
CA ASP A 240 -14.93 -7.39 34.05
C ASP A 240 -14.94 -6.38 32.88
N LEU A 241 -14.81 -5.09 33.17
CA LEU A 241 -14.92 -3.98 32.21
C LEU A 241 -13.58 -3.31 31.91
N ALA A 242 -12.62 -3.33 32.84
CA ALA A 242 -11.30 -2.74 32.66
C ALA A 242 -10.36 -3.70 31.91
N GLY A 243 -10.00 -4.81 32.55
CA GLY A 243 -9.08 -5.81 31.98
C GLY A 243 -7.68 -5.25 31.72
N VAL A 244 -7.16 -5.44 30.51
CA VAL A 244 -5.80 -5.06 30.10
C VAL A 244 -5.82 -4.32 28.77
N ALA A 245 -5.02 -3.25 28.64
CA ALA A 245 -4.76 -2.56 27.38
C ALA A 245 -3.26 -2.40 27.14
N VAL A 246 -2.79 -2.81 25.96
CA VAL A 246 -1.37 -2.88 25.60
C VAL A 246 -1.17 -2.33 24.18
N VAL A 247 -0.08 -1.60 23.98
CA VAL A 247 0.42 -1.20 22.67
C VAL A 247 1.76 -1.87 22.45
N MET A 248 1.89 -2.67 21.39
CA MET A 248 3.17 -3.26 20.97
C MET A 248 3.69 -2.53 19.75
N HIS A 249 4.92 -2.06 19.82
CA HIS A 249 5.64 -1.52 18.67
C HIS A 249 6.51 -2.62 18.07
N LEU A 250 6.29 -2.90 16.79
CA LEU A 250 6.93 -4.00 16.07
C LEU A 250 7.68 -3.47 14.86
N THR A 251 8.85 -4.06 14.59
CA THR A 251 9.56 -3.89 13.32
C THR A 251 9.79 -5.25 12.68
N ASN A 252 9.03 -5.53 11.62
CA ASN A 252 9.06 -6.79 10.91
C ASN A 252 10.05 -6.73 9.76
N THR A 253 10.80 -7.82 9.56
CA THR A 253 11.82 -7.92 8.51
C THR A 253 11.55 -9.12 7.62
N THR A 254 11.50 -8.91 6.31
CA THR A 254 11.38 -9.99 5.32
C THR A 254 12.69 -10.74 5.10
N ILE A 255 12.61 -11.89 4.45
CA ILE A 255 13.79 -12.61 3.96
C ILE A 255 14.66 -11.78 3.00
N SER A 256 14.04 -10.89 2.22
CA SER A 256 14.74 -9.96 1.31
C SER A 256 15.36 -8.75 2.00
N GLY A 257 15.12 -8.58 3.32
CA GLY A 257 15.64 -7.45 4.10
C GLY A 257 14.75 -6.20 4.09
N THR A 258 13.53 -6.28 3.54
CA THR A 258 12.54 -5.20 3.65
C THR A 258 12.04 -5.11 5.08
N THR A 259 12.04 -3.92 5.66
CA THR A 259 11.57 -3.66 7.02
C THR A 259 10.28 -2.84 7.01
N PHE A 260 9.36 -3.15 7.93
CA PHE A 260 8.15 -2.36 8.16
C PHE A 260 7.93 -2.22 9.66
N SER A 261 7.74 -0.99 10.13
CA SER A 261 7.43 -0.70 11.53
C SER A 261 5.95 -0.40 11.67
N GLU A 262 5.31 -1.05 12.64
CA GLU A 262 3.89 -0.91 12.95
C GLU A 262 3.67 -0.88 14.47
N TYR A 263 2.49 -0.45 14.89
CA TYR A 263 2.00 -0.67 16.24
C TYR A 263 0.72 -1.48 16.21
N ILE A 264 0.57 -2.35 17.21
CA ILE A 264 -0.65 -3.11 17.48
C ILE A 264 -1.11 -2.72 18.87
N GLU A 265 -2.21 -1.97 18.93
CA GLU A 265 -2.90 -1.67 20.18
C GLU A 265 -4.00 -2.71 20.36
N PHE A 266 -4.05 -3.35 21.52
CA PHE A 266 -5.15 -4.24 21.85
C PHE A 266 -5.54 -4.11 23.31
N GLY A 267 -6.85 -4.15 23.55
CA GLY A 267 -7.40 -4.23 24.90
C GLY A 267 -8.35 -5.40 25.03
N MET A 268 -8.27 -6.08 26.17
CA MET A 268 -9.06 -7.26 26.50
C MET A 268 -9.73 -7.05 27.85
N GLN A 269 -11.05 -7.17 27.85
CA GLN A 269 -11.89 -7.21 29.04
C GLN A 269 -12.09 -8.67 29.48
N ASN A 270 -12.34 -8.91 30.78
CA ASN A 270 -12.54 -10.28 31.28
C ASN A 270 -13.91 -10.86 30.90
N ASN A 271 -14.85 -10.03 30.44
CA ASN A 271 -16.12 -10.45 29.84
C ASN A 271 -15.98 -11.08 28.43
N GLY A 272 -14.76 -11.22 27.92
CA GLY A 272 -14.45 -11.79 26.60
C GLY A 272 -14.47 -10.79 25.45
N HIS A 273 -14.82 -9.52 25.69
CA HIS A 273 -14.75 -8.47 24.69
C HIS A 273 -13.31 -7.99 24.52
N TYR A 274 -12.87 -7.87 23.28
CA TYR A 274 -11.57 -7.30 22.95
C TYR A 274 -11.66 -6.35 21.76
N HIS A 275 -10.71 -5.42 21.69
CA HIS A 275 -10.53 -4.53 20.55
C HIS A 275 -9.06 -4.57 20.12
N ILE A 276 -8.82 -4.43 18.83
CA ILE A 276 -7.48 -4.41 18.26
C ILE A 276 -7.44 -3.29 17.21
N ASN A 277 -6.49 -2.38 17.36
CA ASN A 277 -6.19 -1.32 16.42
C ASN A 277 -4.78 -1.50 15.86
N TYR A 278 -4.60 -1.11 14.61
CA TYR A 278 -3.33 -1.18 13.90
C TYR A 278 -2.98 0.21 13.38
N GLY A 279 -1.69 0.51 13.31
CA GLY A 279 -1.23 1.70 12.60
C GLY A 279 0.26 1.75 12.41
N GLU A 280 0.71 2.76 11.68
CA GLU A 280 2.13 3.04 11.52
C GLU A 280 2.59 3.98 12.64
N PRO A 281 3.80 3.80 13.20
CA PRO A 281 4.35 4.79 14.10
C PRO A 281 4.42 6.12 13.36
N LEU A 282 3.85 7.17 13.95
CA LEU A 282 3.97 8.52 13.43
C LEU A 282 5.46 8.79 13.23
N LYS A 283 5.90 8.96 11.98
CA LYS A 283 7.21 9.59 11.73
C LYS A 283 7.20 10.86 12.55
N GLN A 284 8.16 11.02 13.46
CA GLN A 284 8.47 12.33 14.02
C GLN A 284 8.85 13.20 12.83
N THR A 285 7.86 13.85 12.24
CA THR A 285 8.06 14.91 11.27
C THR A 285 8.93 15.92 11.99
N GLY A 286 10.12 16.14 11.43
CA GLY A 286 11.28 16.66 12.16
C GLY A 286 10.98 17.88 13.01
N GLN A 287 11.77 18.01 14.08
CA GLN A 287 12.03 19.27 14.75
C GLN A 287 12.12 20.38 13.69
N VAL A 288 11.06 21.17 13.56
CA VAL A 288 11.18 22.50 13.00
C VAL A 288 12.03 23.24 14.02
N LYS A 289 13.30 23.47 13.67
CA LYS A 289 14.10 24.49 14.34
C LYS A 289 13.27 25.77 14.31
N LEU A 290 12.79 26.18 15.48
CA LEU A 290 12.49 27.57 15.74
C LEU A 290 13.85 28.26 15.84
N ASP A 291 14.33 28.78 14.72
CA ASP A 291 15.24 29.92 14.72
C ASP A 291 14.40 31.20 14.92
#